data_AF-A0A6A5KMT7-F1
#
_entry.id   AF-A0A6A5KMT7-F1
#
_cell.length_a   1.000
_cell.length_b   1.000
_cell.length_c   1.000
_cell.angle_alpha   90.00
_cell.angle_beta   90.00
_cell.angle_gamma   90.00
#
_symmetry.space_group_name_H-M   'P 1'
#
loop_
_entity.id
_entity.type
_entity.pdbx_description
1 polymer ?
#
loop_
_entity_poly.entity_id
_entity_poly.type
_entity_poly.pdbx_seq_one_letter_code
_entity_poly.pdbx_strand_id
1 'polypeptide(L)'
;MFVPQQQRSKRPPPPEEQRGVERPSKRQRLAPPAGTTQDKAPPLTPTSVPRSQSYELTSTVSQSWSFPETDASIPQNSAAYAVYLRQLTDAFSDTTTCVDSKQDASFIAKWSGLTNFPTPAMIETTCRSLLSVAITLHRQGPNALHVFDASKMKNVHATRKLSFAERIESVCELLRLSKARCETLLGGDGLHMCAATPLILVRQTRGNKRQNGVRQEMLVKGRKRLAGESVEEDEDGE
;
A
#
# COMPACT_ATOMS: atom_id res chain seq x y z
N MET A 1 39.86 39.55 35.91
CA MET A 1 39.13 38.29 35.63
C MET A 1 39.48 37.87 34.21
N PHE A 2 40.10 36.69 34.08
CA PHE A 2 40.74 36.18 32.88
C PHE A 2 39.69 35.50 31.98
N VAL A 3 39.59 35.90 30.71
CA VAL A 3 38.70 35.26 29.72
C VAL A 3 39.48 34.15 29.02
N PRO A 4 39.06 32.87 29.08
CA PRO A 4 39.77 31.82 28.36
C PRO A 4 39.40 31.85 26.87
N GLN A 5 40.45 31.95 26.06
CA GLN A 5 40.43 31.93 24.60
C GLN A 5 40.14 30.52 24.10
N GLN A 6 38.94 30.28 23.57
CA GLN A 6 38.58 28.99 22.96
C GLN A 6 39.37 28.76 21.67
N GLN A 7 40.17 27.69 21.66
CA GLN A 7 40.90 27.19 20.51
C GLN A 7 39.91 26.68 19.44
N ARG A 8 39.95 27.31 18.25
CA ARG A 8 39.22 26.83 17.07
C ARG A 8 39.88 25.55 16.54
N SER A 9 39.16 24.44 16.64
CA SER A 9 39.52 23.18 15.98
C SER A 9 39.45 23.34 14.46
N LYS A 10 40.54 23.02 13.78
CA LYS A 10 40.65 23.00 12.32
C LYS A 10 39.79 21.85 11.78
N ARG A 11 38.80 22.15 10.93
CA ARG A 11 38.07 21.13 10.15
C ARG A 11 39.01 20.47 9.15
N PRO A 12 38.96 19.14 8.97
CA PRO A 12 39.65 18.47 7.88
C PRO A 12 38.99 18.80 6.53
N PRO A 13 39.76 18.85 5.43
CA PRO A 13 39.23 19.09 4.09
C PRO A 13 38.36 17.91 3.59
N PRO A 14 37.39 18.17 2.69
CA PRO A 14 36.56 17.13 2.10
C PRO A 14 37.39 16.23 1.16
N PRO A 15 37.06 14.93 1.06
CA PRO A 15 37.72 14.02 0.13
C PRO A 15 37.42 14.41 -1.32
N GLU A 16 38.49 14.34 -2.11
CA GLU A 16 38.55 14.62 -3.55
C GLU A 16 37.50 13.85 -4.37
N GLU A 17 36.87 14.62 -5.23
CA GLU A 17 35.96 14.25 -6.29
C GLU A 17 36.66 13.33 -7.31
N GLN A 18 36.52 12.02 -7.14
CA GLN A 18 36.93 11.07 -8.17
C GLN A 18 35.94 11.09 -9.34
N ARG A 19 36.41 11.80 -10.38
CA ARG A 19 35.99 11.75 -11.77
C ARG A 19 35.68 10.31 -12.24
N GLY A 20 34.54 10.20 -12.92
CA GLY A 20 34.45 9.55 -14.23
C GLY A 20 34.71 8.06 -14.29
N VAL A 21 33.71 7.25 -13.93
CA VAL A 21 33.57 5.91 -14.52
C VAL A 21 32.46 5.99 -15.57
N GLU A 22 32.87 6.26 -16.81
CA GLU A 22 32.01 6.11 -18.00
C GLU A 22 31.52 4.67 -18.08
N ARG A 23 30.19 4.50 -18.05
CA ARG A 23 29.56 3.21 -18.35
C ARG A 23 29.68 2.95 -19.86
N PRO A 24 30.22 1.81 -20.31
CA PRO A 24 30.23 1.48 -21.73
C PRO A 24 28.81 1.18 -22.21
N SER A 25 28.21 2.15 -22.91
CA SER A 25 27.02 1.95 -23.75
C SER A 25 27.42 1.17 -25.00
N LYS A 26 27.29 -0.16 -24.96
CA LYS A 26 27.34 -1.01 -26.15
C LYS A 26 26.02 -1.76 -26.31
N ARG A 27 24.99 -1.04 -26.75
CA ARG A 27 23.88 -1.66 -27.51
C ARG A 27 24.28 -1.59 -28.98
N GLN A 28 24.98 -2.62 -29.44
CA GLN A 28 25.15 -2.89 -30.86
C GLN A 28 23.76 -3.04 -31.49
N ARG A 29 23.32 -2.03 -32.23
CA ARG A 29 22.25 -2.18 -33.22
C ARG A 29 22.84 -3.03 -34.35
N LEU A 30 22.43 -4.29 -34.42
CA LEU A 30 22.58 -5.08 -35.63
C LEU A 30 21.75 -4.40 -36.72
N ALA A 31 22.40 -4.05 -37.83
CA ALA A 31 21.74 -3.59 -39.04
C ALA A 31 20.91 -4.76 -39.62
N PRO A 32 19.67 -4.51 -40.10
CA PRO A 32 18.91 -5.53 -40.79
C PRO A 32 19.52 -5.80 -42.18
N PRO A 33 19.59 -7.07 -42.63
CA PRO A 33 20.01 -7.38 -43.98
C PRO A 33 18.99 -6.86 -44.99
N ALA A 34 19.50 -6.23 -46.04
CA ALA A 34 18.74 -5.82 -47.20
C ALA A 34 18.27 -7.06 -48.00
N GLY A 35 17.00 -7.03 -48.43
CA GLY A 35 16.49 -7.90 -49.48
C GLY A 35 15.67 -9.09 -48.98
N THR A 36 14.37 -8.88 -48.78
CA THR A 36 13.37 -9.93 -49.03
C THR A 36 12.09 -9.26 -49.51
N THR A 37 11.74 -9.61 -50.75
CA THR A 37 10.47 -9.51 -51.47
C THR A 37 9.26 -8.99 -50.68
N GLN A 38 8.68 -7.90 -51.19
CA GLN A 38 7.33 -7.44 -50.85
C GLN A 38 6.32 -8.54 -51.19
N ASP A 39 5.80 -9.21 -50.18
CA ASP A 39 4.55 -9.93 -50.29
C ASP A 39 3.44 -9.09 -49.64
N LYS A 40 2.40 -8.83 -50.41
CA LYS A 40 1.36 -7.84 -50.15
C LYS A 40 0.40 -8.42 -49.12
N ALA A 41 0.66 -8.16 -47.84
CA ALA A 41 -0.26 -8.54 -46.77
C ALA A 41 -1.66 -7.95 -47.03
N PRO A 42 -2.74 -8.77 -47.00
CA PRO A 42 -4.09 -8.27 -47.21
C PRO A 42 -4.50 -7.34 -46.06
N PRO A 43 -5.37 -6.34 -46.34
CA PRO A 43 -5.88 -5.44 -45.31
C PRO A 43 -6.59 -6.24 -44.22
N LEU A 44 -6.27 -5.93 -42.96
CA LEU A 44 -6.94 -6.47 -41.79
C LEU A 44 -8.39 -5.97 -41.77
N THR A 45 -9.27 -6.68 -42.47
CA THR A 45 -10.71 -6.52 -42.30
C THR A 45 -11.09 -7.11 -40.94
N PRO A 46 -11.94 -6.45 -40.13
CA PRO A 46 -12.48 -7.02 -38.91
C PRO A 46 -13.43 -8.17 -39.30
N THR A 47 -12.88 -9.36 -39.47
CA THR A 47 -13.62 -10.58 -39.71
C THR A 47 -14.48 -10.85 -38.48
N SER A 48 -15.79 -10.69 -38.65
CA SER A 48 -16.87 -11.24 -37.84
C SER A 48 -16.51 -11.48 -36.38
N VAL A 49 -16.79 -10.48 -35.53
CA VAL A 49 -16.90 -10.65 -34.08
C VAL A 49 -17.67 -11.96 -33.84
N PRO A 50 -17.07 -13.01 -33.23
CA PRO A 50 -17.90 -14.06 -32.70
C PRO A 50 -18.81 -13.35 -31.69
N ARG A 51 -20.12 -13.35 -31.99
CA ARG A 51 -21.21 -12.85 -31.15
C ARG A 51 -20.71 -12.84 -29.71
N SER A 52 -20.46 -11.64 -29.17
CA SER A 52 -20.01 -11.47 -27.79
C SER A 52 -20.86 -12.42 -26.97
N GLN A 53 -20.26 -13.51 -26.49
CA GLN A 53 -20.88 -14.25 -25.42
C GLN A 53 -20.98 -13.18 -24.35
N SER A 54 -22.20 -12.72 -24.11
CA SER A 54 -22.52 -11.99 -22.91
C SER A 54 -21.92 -12.84 -21.81
N TYR A 55 -20.77 -12.42 -21.29
CA TYR A 55 -20.31 -12.92 -20.02
C TYR A 55 -21.39 -12.42 -19.08
N GLU A 56 -22.40 -13.24 -18.86
CA GLU A 56 -23.26 -13.06 -17.72
C GLU A 56 -22.29 -13.13 -16.55
N LEU A 57 -21.99 -11.97 -15.98
CA LEU A 57 -21.34 -11.88 -14.68
C LEU A 57 -22.31 -12.55 -13.72
N THR A 58 -22.24 -13.88 -13.63
CA THR A 58 -22.87 -14.67 -12.60
C THR A 58 -22.12 -14.33 -11.32
N SER A 59 -22.38 -13.12 -10.80
CA SER A 59 -21.98 -12.67 -9.48
C SER A 59 -22.81 -13.46 -8.48
N THR A 60 -22.43 -14.73 -8.29
CA THR A 60 -23.09 -15.65 -7.35
C THR A 60 -22.84 -15.29 -5.88
N VAL A 61 -22.14 -14.18 -5.61
CA VAL A 61 -21.92 -13.68 -4.24
C VAL A 61 -23.14 -12.89 -3.72
N SER A 62 -24.15 -12.61 -4.56
CA SER A 62 -25.24 -11.71 -4.20
C SER A 62 -26.28 -12.28 -3.22
N GLN A 63 -26.39 -13.60 -3.02
CA GLN A 63 -27.61 -14.15 -2.42
C GLN A 63 -27.66 -14.19 -0.88
N SER A 64 -26.57 -13.91 -0.16
CA SER A 64 -26.59 -13.94 1.32
C SER A 64 -25.82 -12.81 2.00
N TRP A 65 -25.81 -11.61 1.41
CA TRP A 65 -25.36 -10.43 2.15
C TRP A 65 -26.47 -9.96 3.09
N SER A 66 -26.50 -10.54 4.30
CA SER A 66 -27.30 -10.02 5.40
C SER A 66 -26.42 -9.07 6.22
N PHE A 67 -26.66 -7.76 6.11
CA PHE A 67 -26.19 -6.83 7.14
C PHE A 67 -26.96 -7.14 8.43
N PRO A 68 -26.41 -6.86 9.63
CA PRO A 68 -27.20 -6.88 10.85
C PRO A 68 -28.37 -5.93 10.65
N GLU A 69 -29.61 -6.43 10.61
CA GLU A 69 -30.81 -5.70 10.12
C GLU A 69 -31.11 -4.38 10.85
N THR A 70 -30.37 -4.06 11.90
CA THR A 70 -30.48 -2.84 12.70
C THR A 70 -29.12 -2.36 13.20
N ASP A 71 -28.14 -2.22 12.32
CA ASP A 71 -26.87 -1.61 12.71
C ASP A 71 -27.01 -0.11 13.01
N ALA A 72 -27.32 0.19 14.28
CA ALA A 72 -27.46 1.54 14.80
C ALA A 72 -26.15 2.35 14.81
N SER A 73 -25.01 1.71 14.53
CA SER A 73 -23.72 2.40 14.48
C SER A 73 -23.46 3.11 13.15
N ILE A 74 -24.28 2.87 12.11
CA ILE A 74 -24.21 3.64 10.87
C ILE A 74 -24.61 5.09 11.17
N PRO A 75 -23.80 6.10 10.80
CA PRO A 75 -24.10 7.50 11.12
C PRO A 75 -25.40 7.96 10.44
N GLN A 76 -26.35 8.42 11.26
CA GLN A 76 -27.66 8.90 10.81
C GLN A 76 -27.70 10.43 10.62
N ASN A 77 -26.73 11.15 11.16
CA ASN A 77 -26.68 12.61 11.12
C ASN A 77 -25.24 13.12 10.94
N SER A 78 -25.12 14.42 10.68
CA SER A 78 -23.84 15.10 10.43
C SER A 78 -22.89 15.05 11.64
N ALA A 79 -23.43 15.10 12.86
CA ALA A 79 -22.63 15.02 14.08
C ALA A 79 -21.96 13.64 14.24
N ALA A 80 -22.73 12.55 14.07
CA ALA A 80 -22.21 11.19 14.10
C ALA A 80 -21.20 10.95 12.96
N TYR A 81 -21.48 11.47 11.76
CA TYR A 81 -20.53 11.43 10.64
C TYR A 81 -19.19 12.11 10.98
N ALA A 82 -19.25 13.30 11.58
CA ALA A 82 -18.06 14.05 12.00
C ALA A 82 -17.23 13.31 13.05
N VAL A 83 -17.88 12.57 13.97
CA VAL A 83 -17.17 11.73 14.96
C VAL A 83 -16.34 10.65 14.28
N TYR A 84 -16.92 9.90 13.34
CA TYR A 84 -16.18 8.86 12.61
C TYR A 84 -15.07 9.46 11.72
N LEU A 85 -15.34 10.60 11.08
CA LEU A 85 -14.33 11.28 10.28
C LEU A 85 -13.13 11.72 11.15
N ARG A 86 -13.39 12.27 12.33
CA ARG A 86 -12.34 12.63 13.29
C ARG A 86 -11.53 11.40 13.73
N GLN A 87 -12.20 10.30 14.09
CA GLN A 87 -11.51 9.05 14.45
C GLN A 87 -10.57 8.55 13.34
N LEU A 88 -11.04 8.56 12.09
CA LEU A 88 -10.25 8.13 10.93
C LEU A 88 -9.05 9.06 10.70
N THR A 89 -9.24 10.38 10.78
CA THR A 89 -8.18 11.36 10.55
C THR A 89 -7.12 11.34 11.66
N ASP A 90 -7.53 11.18 12.91
CA ASP A 90 -6.63 10.99 14.06
C ASP A 90 -5.79 9.71 13.87
N ALA A 91 -6.44 8.58 13.51
CA ALA A 91 -5.77 7.32 13.24
C ALA A 91 -4.80 7.39 12.04
N PHE A 92 -5.16 8.17 11.01
CA PHE A 92 -4.33 8.36 9.82
C PHE A 92 -3.02 9.08 10.14
N SER A 93 -3.04 10.02 11.09
CA SER A 93 -1.86 10.79 11.51
C SER A 93 -1.06 10.09 12.61
N ASP A 94 -1.69 9.21 13.38
CA ASP A 94 -1.06 8.51 14.51
C ASP A 94 -0.05 7.44 14.05
N THR A 95 1.22 7.60 14.44
CA THR A 95 2.34 6.70 14.10
C THR A 95 2.79 5.82 15.27
N THR A 96 2.10 5.86 16.41
CA THR A 96 2.53 5.21 17.66
C THR A 96 2.68 3.70 17.51
N THR A 97 1.72 3.05 16.86
CA THR A 97 1.68 1.59 16.64
C THR A 97 2.14 1.18 15.24
N CYS A 98 2.71 2.11 14.48
CA CYS A 98 3.13 1.85 13.11
C CYS A 98 4.25 0.82 13.04
N VAL A 99 4.10 -0.15 12.15
CA VAL A 99 5.03 -1.26 11.98
C VAL A 99 6.06 -1.04 10.88
N ASP A 100 5.87 -0.01 10.05
CA ASP A 100 6.79 0.38 8.99
C ASP A 100 8.16 0.78 9.57
N SER A 101 9.20 0.75 8.73
CA SER A 101 10.55 1.11 9.17
C SER A 101 10.64 2.61 9.43
N LYS A 102 10.77 3.00 10.70
CA LYS A 102 10.96 4.41 11.10
C LYS A 102 12.30 4.99 10.65
N GLN A 103 13.21 4.15 10.18
CA GLN A 103 14.52 4.54 9.64
C GLN A 103 14.46 4.80 8.13
N ASP A 104 13.36 4.44 7.47
CA ASP A 104 13.20 4.71 6.04
C ASP A 104 13.08 6.22 5.79
N ALA A 105 13.85 6.72 4.83
CA ALA A 105 13.88 8.14 4.48
C ALA A 105 12.50 8.63 4.02
N SER A 106 11.74 7.81 3.30
CA SER A 106 10.35 8.14 2.90
C SER A 106 9.45 8.29 4.13
N PHE A 107 9.60 7.38 5.10
CA PHE A 107 8.82 7.43 6.33
C PHE A 107 9.13 8.70 7.12
N ILE A 108 10.41 8.99 7.35
CA ILE A 108 10.85 10.19 8.08
C ILE A 108 10.33 11.44 7.39
N ALA A 109 10.55 11.58 6.08
CA ALA A 109 10.12 12.74 5.34
C ALA A 109 8.63 13.04 5.55
N LYS A 110 7.75 12.05 5.46
CA LYS A 110 6.30 12.27 5.47
C LYS A 110 5.66 12.25 6.87
N TRP A 111 6.24 11.50 7.80
CA TRP A 111 5.54 11.14 9.04
C TRP A 111 6.28 11.56 10.32
N SER A 112 7.50 12.10 10.22
CA SER A 112 8.22 12.62 11.39
C SER A 112 7.83 14.05 11.78
N GLY A 113 6.83 14.65 11.11
CA GLY A 113 6.42 16.04 11.31
C GLY A 113 7.38 17.08 10.71
N LEU A 114 8.42 16.65 9.97
CA LEU A 114 9.39 17.54 9.34
C LEU A 114 8.89 18.13 8.01
N THR A 115 7.85 17.56 7.40
CA THR A 115 7.26 18.07 6.17
C THR A 115 5.79 18.36 6.31
N ASN A 116 5.28 19.18 5.39
CA ASN A 116 3.85 19.49 5.26
C ASN A 116 3.08 18.42 4.48
N PHE A 117 3.66 17.24 4.22
CA PHE A 117 3.04 16.19 3.43
C PHE A 117 2.95 14.87 4.22
N PRO A 118 1.78 14.20 4.26
CA PRO A 118 0.52 14.61 3.63
C PRO A 118 -0.13 15.81 4.32
N THR A 119 -0.79 16.68 3.54
CA THR A 119 -1.49 17.83 4.11
C THR A 119 -2.75 17.37 4.87
N PRO A 120 -3.21 18.11 5.90
CA PRO A 120 -4.43 17.77 6.62
C PRO A 120 -5.66 17.64 5.69
N ALA A 121 -5.75 18.47 4.65
CA ALA A 121 -6.84 18.43 3.67
C ALA A 121 -6.84 17.14 2.84
N MET A 122 -5.66 16.63 2.45
CA MET A 122 -5.53 15.37 1.74
C MET A 122 -5.95 14.19 2.62
N ILE A 123 -5.52 14.20 3.88
CA ILE A 123 -5.89 13.19 4.88
C ILE A 123 -7.41 13.18 5.05
N GLU A 124 -8.02 14.35 5.31
CA GLU A 124 -9.46 14.46 5.51
C GLU A 124 -10.26 13.98 4.28
N THR A 125 -9.84 14.37 3.06
CA THR A 125 -10.48 13.94 1.81
C THR A 125 -10.43 12.42 1.64
N THR A 126 -9.29 11.81 1.96
CA THR A 126 -9.11 10.35 1.91
C THR A 126 -9.99 9.66 2.94
N CYS A 127 -10.04 10.17 4.17
CA CYS A 127 -10.89 9.64 5.24
C CYS A 127 -12.40 9.79 4.92
N ARG A 128 -12.82 10.91 4.33
CA ARG A 128 -14.20 11.10 3.82
C ARG A 128 -14.55 10.04 2.77
N SER A 129 -13.63 9.74 1.86
CA SER A 129 -13.82 8.72 0.83
C SER A 129 -13.93 7.32 1.42
N LEU A 130 -13.05 6.96 2.37
CA LEU A 130 -13.14 5.68 3.11
C LEU A 130 -14.46 5.55 3.86
N LEU A 131 -14.87 6.60 4.57
CA LEU A 131 -16.11 6.61 5.34
C LEU A 131 -17.33 6.45 4.42
N SER A 132 -17.34 7.16 3.28
CA SER A 132 -18.39 7.03 2.26
C SER A 132 -18.48 5.60 1.74
N VAL A 133 -17.36 4.98 1.37
CA VAL A 133 -17.34 3.58 0.93
C VAL A 133 -17.87 2.64 2.02
N ALA A 134 -17.46 2.82 3.27
CA ALA A 134 -17.93 1.99 4.38
C ALA A 134 -19.45 2.12 4.60
N ILE A 135 -19.99 3.34 4.50
CA ILE A 135 -21.44 3.60 4.62
C ILE A 135 -22.18 2.93 3.46
N THR A 136 -21.70 3.10 2.24
CA THR A 136 -22.33 2.52 1.05
C THR A 136 -22.30 1.00 1.10
N LEU A 137 -21.19 0.39 1.51
CA LEU A 137 -21.08 -1.05 1.70
C LEU A 137 -22.11 -1.59 2.69
N HIS A 138 -22.32 -0.89 3.80
CA HIS A 138 -23.30 -1.30 4.82
C HIS A 138 -24.74 -1.12 4.36
N ARG A 139 -25.04 -0.08 3.58
CA ARG A 139 -26.39 0.22 3.09
C ARG A 139 -26.80 -0.58 1.85
N GLN A 140 -25.88 -0.81 0.94
CA GLN A 140 -26.15 -1.38 -0.39
C GLN A 140 -25.50 -2.75 -0.59
N GLY A 141 -24.65 -3.18 0.33
CA GLY A 141 -23.91 -4.42 0.23
C GLY A 141 -22.71 -4.35 -0.71
N PRO A 142 -22.13 -5.52 -1.04
CA PRO A 142 -20.83 -5.61 -1.70
C PRO A 142 -20.89 -5.25 -3.19
N ASN A 143 -22.09 -5.22 -3.78
CA ASN A 143 -22.31 -4.77 -5.16
C ASN A 143 -21.98 -3.29 -5.37
N ALA A 144 -21.97 -2.48 -4.30
CA ALA A 144 -21.57 -1.08 -4.36
C ALA A 144 -20.03 -0.88 -4.35
N LEU A 145 -19.25 -1.97 -4.23
CA LEU A 145 -17.81 -1.91 -4.30
C LEU A 145 -17.34 -2.05 -5.76
N HIS A 146 -16.34 -1.26 -6.14
CA HIS A 146 -15.65 -1.43 -7.42
C HIS A 146 -14.58 -2.53 -7.32
N VAL A 147 -15.00 -3.76 -7.00
CA VAL A 147 -14.13 -4.92 -6.79
C VAL A 147 -14.65 -6.09 -7.63
N PHE A 148 -13.94 -6.40 -8.71
CA PHE A 148 -14.32 -7.46 -9.65
C PHE A 148 -13.57 -8.78 -9.42
N ASP A 149 -12.59 -8.79 -8.51
CA ASP A 149 -11.81 -9.98 -8.20
C ASP A 149 -12.56 -10.89 -7.21
N ALA A 150 -12.90 -12.10 -7.68
CA ALA A 150 -13.63 -13.09 -6.90
C ALA A 150 -12.91 -13.49 -5.60
N SER A 151 -11.57 -13.54 -5.60
CA SER A 151 -10.79 -13.86 -4.39
C SER A 151 -10.89 -12.74 -3.35
N LYS A 152 -10.92 -11.48 -3.80
CA LYS A 152 -11.16 -10.33 -2.92
C LYS A 152 -12.60 -10.32 -2.40
N MET A 153 -13.58 -10.67 -3.23
CA MET A 153 -14.98 -10.75 -2.82
C MET A 153 -15.24 -11.82 -1.75
N LYS A 154 -14.51 -12.94 -1.77
CA LYS A 154 -14.54 -13.92 -0.66
C LYS A 154 -14.14 -13.29 0.67
N ASN A 155 -13.10 -12.43 0.67
CA ASN A 155 -12.68 -11.71 1.88
C ASN A 155 -13.74 -10.71 2.34
N VAL A 156 -14.37 -9.98 1.40
CA VAL A 156 -15.49 -9.07 1.71
C VAL A 156 -16.61 -9.85 2.42
N HIS A 157 -17.02 -10.98 1.83
CA HIS A 157 -18.05 -11.85 2.38
C HIS A 157 -17.67 -12.43 3.76
N ALA A 158 -16.39 -12.75 3.99
CA ALA A 158 -15.92 -13.22 5.30
C ALA A 158 -16.09 -12.17 6.41
N THR A 159 -16.08 -10.88 6.05
CA THR A 159 -16.24 -9.76 7.00
C THR A 159 -17.66 -9.17 7.04
N ARG A 160 -18.65 -9.84 6.43
CA ARG A 160 -20.04 -9.34 6.33
C ARG A 160 -20.74 -9.10 7.67
N LYS A 161 -20.31 -9.81 8.71
CA LYS A 161 -20.93 -9.77 10.05
C LYS A 161 -20.44 -8.61 10.91
N LEU A 162 -19.43 -7.85 10.47
CA LEU A 162 -18.95 -6.69 11.21
C LEU A 162 -20.03 -5.60 11.21
N SER A 163 -20.29 -5.04 12.39
CA SER A 163 -20.98 -3.75 12.50
C SER A 163 -20.16 -2.64 11.85
N PHE A 164 -20.80 -1.49 11.63
CA PHE A 164 -20.19 -0.31 11.08
C PHE A 164 -19.12 0.24 12.03
N ALA A 165 -19.40 0.31 13.33
CA ALA A 165 -18.42 0.69 14.35
C ALA A 165 -17.19 -0.22 14.33
N GLU A 166 -17.35 -1.55 14.41
CA GLU A 166 -16.22 -2.49 14.40
C GLU A 166 -15.41 -2.40 13.10
N ARG A 167 -16.09 -2.16 11.98
CA ARG A 167 -15.45 -1.96 10.68
C ARG A 167 -14.60 -0.69 10.68
N ILE A 168 -15.13 0.44 11.14
CA ILE A 168 -14.37 1.70 11.22
C ILE A 168 -13.23 1.59 12.23
N GLU A 169 -13.43 0.95 13.38
CA GLU A 169 -12.37 0.69 14.34
C GLU A 169 -11.23 -0.13 13.73
N SER A 170 -11.56 -1.18 12.98
CA SER A 170 -10.57 -1.99 12.25
C SER A 170 -9.85 -1.18 11.16
N VAL A 171 -10.53 -0.24 10.49
CA VAL A 171 -9.88 0.69 9.55
C VAL A 171 -8.92 1.60 10.29
N CYS A 172 -9.33 2.18 11.42
CA CYS A 172 -8.45 3.00 12.26
C CYS A 172 -7.22 2.22 12.73
N GLU A 173 -7.39 0.96 13.18
CA GLU A 173 -6.27 0.08 13.53
C GLU A 173 -5.31 -0.09 12.34
N LEU A 174 -5.82 -0.37 11.14
CA LEU A 174 -5.01 -0.52 9.94
C LEU A 174 -4.23 0.75 9.59
N LEU A 175 -4.88 1.92 9.69
CA LEU A 175 -4.29 3.22 9.37
C LEU A 175 -3.16 3.59 10.35
N ARG A 176 -3.30 3.24 11.64
CA ARG A 176 -2.21 3.41 12.62
C ARG A 176 -1.06 2.44 12.36
N LEU A 177 -1.40 1.22 11.94
CA LEU A 177 -0.46 0.12 11.78
C LEU A 177 0.48 0.31 10.58
N SER A 178 0.02 0.85 9.44
CA SER A 178 0.87 1.03 8.26
C SER A 178 0.63 2.34 7.52
N LYS A 179 1.67 3.17 7.44
CA LYS A 179 1.70 4.41 6.68
C LYS A 179 2.00 4.20 5.21
N ALA A 180 2.70 3.12 4.84
CA ALA A 180 2.79 2.71 3.44
C ALA A 180 1.38 2.47 2.84
N ARG A 181 0.44 1.93 3.63
CA ARG A 181 -0.96 1.82 3.24
C ARG A 181 -1.62 3.20 3.10
N CYS A 182 -1.43 4.09 4.07
CA CYS A 182 -1.92 5.46 4.01
C CYS A 182 -1.47 6.17 2.73
N GLU A 183 -0.22 6.00 2.31
CA GLU A 183 0.30 6.56 1.06
C GLU A 183 -0.41 6.02 -0.18
N THR A 184 -0.70 4.71 -0.21
CA THR A 184 -1.50 4.11 -1.29
C THR A 184 -2.91 4.72 -1.34
N LEU A 185 -3.52 4.94 -0.17
CA LEU A 185 -4.86 5.51 -0.05
C LEU A 185 -4.91 6.99 -0.45
N LEU A 186 -3.85 7.76 -0.19
CA LEU A 186 -3.73 9.14 -0.69
C LEU A 186 -3.73 9.21 -2.22
N GLY A 187 -3.24 8.16 -2.88
CA GLY A 187 -3.33 8.00 -4.34
C GLY A 187 -4.73 7.59 -4.84
N GLY A 188 -5.69 7.35 -3.94
CA GLY A 188 -7.03 6.85 -4.27
C GLY A 188 -7.11 5.33 -4.43
N ASP A 189 -5.98 4.63 -4.33
CA ASP A 189 -5.93 3.19 -4.56
C ASP A 189 -6.33 2.39 -3.32
N GLY A 190 -7.08 1.31 -3.55
CA GLY A 190 -7.41 0.36 -2.49
C GLY A 190 -8.46 0.84 -1.47
N LEU A 191 -9.09 2.00 -1.66
CA LEU A 191 -10.16 2.54 -0.80
C LEU A 191 -11.26 1.50 -0.51
N HIS A 192 -11.77 0.86 -1.58
CA HIS A 192 -12.82 -0.14 -1.49
C HIS A 192 -12.43 -1.33 -0.61
N MET A 193 -11.25 -1.91 -0.85
CA MET A 193 -10.79 -3.07 -0.08
C MET A 193 -10.42 -2.71 1.36
N CYS A 194 -9.90 -1.49 1.58
CA CYS A 194 -9.56 -0.98 2.90
C CYS A 194 -10.80 -0.89 3.80
N ALA A 195 -11.88 -0.29 3.30
CA ALA A 195 -13.15 -0.21 4.03
C ALA A 195 -13.86 -1.58 4.12
N ALA A 196 -13.76 -2.41 3.07
CA ALA A 196 -14.50 -3.66 2.99
C ALA A 196 -13.87 -4.79 3.79
N THR A 197 -12.54 -4.85 3.94
CA THR A 197 -11.85 -5.98 4.60
C THR A 197 -10.77 -5.57 5.60
N PRO A 198 -11.01 -4.57 6.46
CA PRO A 198 -9.96 -3.99 7.30
C PRO A 198 -9.30 -5.01 8.24
N LEU A 199 -10.09 -5.87 8.88
CA LEU A 199 -9.59 -6.89 9.81
C LEU A 199 -8.60 -7.87 9.15
N ILE A 200 -8.87 -8.26 7.89
CA ILE A 200 -8.00 -9.16 7.12
C ILE A 200 -6.70 -8.42 6.77
N LEU A 201 -6.81 -7.15 6.37
CA LEU A 201 -5.65 -6.32 6.04
C LEU A 201 -4.76 -6.05 7.26
N VAL A 202 -5.34 -5.87 8.46
CA VAL A 202 -4.59 -5.76 9.73
C VAL A 202 -3.74 -7.03 9.95
N ARG A 203 -4.37 -8.20 9.86
CA ARG A 203 -3.68 -9.49 10.03
C ARG A 203 -2.57 -9.68 8.99
N GLN A 204 -2.85 -9.37 7.72
CA GLN A 204 -1.87 -9.43 6.65
C GLN A 204 -0.71 -8.48 6.88
N THR A 205 -0.97 -7.26 7.33
CA THR A 205 0.08 -6.26 7.61
C THR A 205 1.03 -6.74 8.71
N ARG A 206 0.48 -7.30 9.79
CA ARG A 206 1.27 -7.92 10.86
C ARG A 206 2.09 -9.12 10.35
N GLY A 207 1.46 -10.01 9.59
CA GLY A 207 2.12 -11.19 9.01
C GLY A 207 3.24 -10.83 8.04
N ASN A 208 3.00 -9.86 7.15
CA ASN A 208 3.94 -9.42 6.13
C ASN A 208 5.20 -8.83 6.76
N LYS A 209 5.10 -8.09 7.87
CA LYS A 209 6.28 -7.59 8.57
C LYS A 209 7.21 -8.72 9.01
N ARG A 210 6.66 -9.76 9.65
CA ARG A 210 7.44 -10.92 10.11
C ARG A 210 8.10 -11.62 8.92
N GLN A 211 7.33 -11.89 7.86
CA GLN A 211 7.82 -12.59 6.67
C GLN A 211 8.90 -11.78 5.93
N ASN A 212 8.72 -10.47 5.82
CA ASN A 212 9.71 -9.59 5.21
C ASN A 212 11.01 -9.53 6.02
N GLY A 213 10.94 -9.59 7.35
CA GLY A 213 12.12 -9.69 8.22
C GLY A 213 12.93 -10.96 7.93
N VAL A 214 12.28 -12.12 7.98
CA VAL A 214 12.93 -13.41 7.67
C VAL A 214 13.52 -13.42 6.25
N ARG A 215 12.77 -12.90 5.27
CA ARG A 215 13.28 -12.80 3.89
C ARG A 215 14.53 -11.92 3.82
N GLN A 216 14.55 -10.80 4.54
CA GLN A 216 15.70 -9.90 4.53
C GLN A 216 16.94 -10.54 5.18
N GLU A 217 16.77 -11.26 6.28
CA GLU A 217 17.84 -12.02 6.91
C GLU A 217 18.43 -13.06 5.96
N MET A 218 17.57 -13.82 5.27
CA MET A 218 18.00 -14.80 4.26
C MET A 218 18.75 -14.14 3.10
N LEU A 219 18.30 -12.97 2.64
CA LEU A 219 19.00 -12.20 1.60
C LEU A 219 20.38 -11.73 2.06
N VAL A 220 20.52 -11.28 3.31
CA VAL A 220 21.81 -10.88 3.88
C VAL A 220 22.75 -12.09 3.99
N LYS A 221 22.30 -13.22 4.53
CA LYS A 221 23.09 -14.46 4.60
C LYS A 221 23.53 -14.93 3.21
N GLY A 222 22.62 -14.90 2.23
CA GLY A 222 22.94 -15.24 0.83
C GLY A 222 24.00 -14.32 0.20
N ARG A 223 23.94 -13.02 0.46
CA ARG A 223 24.95 -12.06 -0.02
C ARG A 223 26.32 -12.28 0.60
N LYS A 224 26.39 -12.58 1.90
CA LYS A 224 27.64 -12.91 2.59
C LYS A 224 28.29 -14.17 2.02
N ARG A 225 27.49 -15.22 1.79
CA ARG A 225 27.96 -16.46 1.12
C ARG A 225 28.53 -16.18 -0.28
N LEU A 226 27.87 -15.33 -1.07
CA LEU A 226 28.36 -14.93 -2.40
C LEU A 226 29.64 -14.08 -2.34
N ALA A 227 29.85 -13.32 -1.25
CA ALA A 227 31.05 -12.53 -1.02
C ALA A 227 32.23 -13.34 -0.45
N GLY A 228 32.04 -14.63 -0.16
CA GLY A 228 33.07 -15.50 0.43
C GLY A 228 33.31 -15.27 1.93
N GLU A 229 32.42 -14.54 2.61
CA GLU A 229 32.46 -14.41 4.07
C GLU A 229 31.89 -15.68 4.70
N SER A 230 32.65 -16.30 5.62
CA SER A 230 32.16 -17.43 6.42
C SER A 230 30.96 -16.98 7.26
N VAL A 231 29.79 -17.53 6.96
CA VAL A 231 28.61 -17.35 7.80
C VAL A 231 28.74 -18.37 8.93
N GLU A 232 29.06 -17.92 10.13
CA GLU A 232 28.93 -18.75 11.33
C GLU A 232 27.47 -19.22 11.40
N GLU A 233 27.27 -20.53 11.31
CA GLU A 233 25.95 -21.14 11.47
C GLU A 233 25.72 -21.23 12.97
N ASP A 234 24.86 -20.34 13.50
CA ASP A 234 24.39 -20.45 14.88
C ASP A 234 23.65 -21.79 15.03
N GLU A 235 24.34 -22.79 15.59
CA GLU A 235 23.76 -24.02 16.13
C GLU A 235 22.93 -23.68 17.38
N ASP A 236 21.73 -23.14 17.17
CA ASP A 236 20.67 -23.13 18.19
C ASP A 236 19.53 -24.00 17.61
N GLY A 237 19.18 -25.16 18.14
CA GLY A 237 19.00 -25.50 19.55
C GLY A 237 17.56 -26.02 19.65
N GLU A 238 17.43 -27.32 19.87
CA GLU A 238 16.20 -28.12 19.91
C GLU A 238 15.13 -27.62 20.90
#